data_AF-A0A7W0FXD3-F1
#
_entry.id   AF-A0A7W0FXD3-F1
#
_cell.length_a   1.000
_cell.length_b   1.000
_cell.length_c   1.000
_cell.angle_alpha   90.00
_cell.angle_beta   90.00
_cell.angle_gamma   90.00
#
_symmetry.space_group_name_H-M   'P 1'
#
loop_
_entity.id
_entity.type
_entity.pdbx_description
1 polymer ?
#
loop_
_entity_poly.entity_id
_entity_poly.type
_entity_poly.pdbx_seq_one_letter_code
_entity_poly.pdbx_strand_id
1 'polypeptide(L)'
;MNIFESSGSTGLNFDVFLMEENFISDNLKKDVGPINELMVDCLAQVLSHVTPTWLKFAVLVNKKWQNMILDPHFPLQAKIVEWQNIAFGAEQWAKFVNCKAPKDDEIKDIYSILPDNIQEEMDAKCDVFPLSGKMVKETHVLVCILSKMTLENLGKLLEKHLPLIGATRCKAGYRICNFTNHELNKPVDQPYWVLVAKKILEGSRGLDDDLQEAMIQGLAERSGVSYTSPAAVELVAAIIAHFLRTNEYLFGPRPRPVTYARCERINNSKSLAVGGFDPKGLGIFHCTNYTGFTVLRKFISSAHVAKKFALQEENNKILLEKIKKNDSQLVEFNKIVKSDVQDNPETIEIFDNAKYEGKDKNLNQ
;
A
#
# COMPACT_ATOMS: atom_id res chain seq x y z
N MET A 1 43.61 -12.52 10.67
CA MET A 1 43.63 -11.20 10.02
C MET A 1 42.39 -10.47 10.51
N ASN A 2 42.55 -9.72 11.61
CA ASN A 2 41.47 -9.02 12.32
C ASN A 2 41.23 -7.67 11.65
N ILE A 3 40.03 -7.41 11.12
CA ILE A 3 39.61 -6.07 10.72
C ILE A 3 38.08 -5.90 10.93
N PHE A 4 37.76 -4.93 11.79
CA PHE A 4 36.48 -4.22 12.06
C PHE A 4 35.29 -4.95 12.70
N GLU A 5 35.30 -5.02 14.03
CA GLU A 5 34.11 -4.72 14.84
C GLU A 5 33.95 -3.19 14.90
N SER A 6 33.08 -2.65 14.06
CA SER A 6 32.55 -1.29 14.22
C SER A 6 31.19 -1.41 14.89
N SER A 7 31.16 -1.31 16.21
CA SER A 7 29.94 -1.05 16.97
C SER A 7 29.54 0.40 16.73
N GLY A 8 28.93 0.65 15.57
CA GLY A 8 28.26 1.91 15.27
C GLY A 8 27.05 2.05 16.17
N SER A 9 27.20 2.78 17.26
CA SER A 9 26.07 3.38 17.99
C SER A 9 25.26 4.20 16.98
N THR A 10 24.09 3.70 16.59
CA THR A 10 23.09 4.44 15.83
C THR A 10 22.48 5.50 16.74
N GLY A 11 23.27 6.54 17.05
CA GLY A 11 22.72 7.77 17.59
C GLY A 11 21.77 8.31 16.53
N LEU A 12 20.47 8.24 16.80
CA LEU A 12 19.47 8.95 16.02
C LEU A 12 19.86 10.44 16.07
N ASN A 13 20.37 10.95 14.95
CA ASN A 13 20.81 12.32 14.86
C ASN A 13 19.57 13.22 14.84
N PHE A 14 19.21 13.79 16.00
CA PHE A 14 18.02 14.63 16.18
C PHE A 14 18.17 16.05 15.59
N ASP A 15 19.37 16.40 15.10
CA ASP A 15 19.69 17.71 14.50
C ASP A 15 18.81 18.08 13.29
N VAL A 16 18.04 17.14 12.74
CA VAL A 16 17.14 17.39 11.60
C VAL A 16 15.80 18.04 12.01
N PHE A 17 15.46 18.11 13.31
CA PHE A 17 14.22 18.75 13.77
C PHE A 17 14.33 20.27 14.02
N LEU A 18 15.51 20.87 13.82
CA LEU A 18 15.73 22.32 13.98
C LEU A 18 15.61 23.11 12.66
N MET A 19 14.91 22.58 11.65
CA MET A 19 14.66 23.34 10.43
C MET A 19 13.53 24.37 10.62
N GLU A 20 13.95 25.63 10.65
CA GLU A 20 13.19 26.88 10.51
C GLU A 20 12.20 27.26 11.64
N GLU A 21 12.75 27.75 12.77
CA GLU A 21 12.03 28.47 13.84
C GLU A 21 11.30 29.76 13.38
N ASN A 22 11.33 30.14 12.11
CA ASN A 22 10.96 31.49 11.66
C ASN A 22 9.57 31.62 11.00
N PHE A 23 8.72 30.58 10.96
CA PHE A 23 7.49 30.66 10.16
C PHE A 23 6.15 30.37 10.87
N ILE A 24 6.12 30.04 12.17
CA ILE A 24 4.85 29.99 12.92
C ILE A 24 4.56 31.36 13.53
N SER A 25 3.82 32.12 12.72
CA SER A 25 3.47 33.54 12.82
C SER A 25 2.86 34.02 14.14
N ASP A 26 3.01 35.32 14.39
CA ASP A 26 2.40 36.14 15.45
C ASP A 26 0.86 36.01 15.61
N ASN A 27 0.17 35.26 14.76
CA ASN A 27 -1.26 34.99 14.83
C ASN A 27 -1.66 33.93 15.89
N LEU A 28 -0.72 33.12 16.38
CA LEU A 28 -0.99 32.13 17.44
C LEU A 28 -0.84 32.69 18.87
N LYS A 29 -0.36 33.92 19.03
CA LYS A 29 -0.05 34.49 20.36
C LYS A 29 -1.25 35.08 21.11
N LYS A 30 -2.42 35.25 20.48
CA LYS A 30 -3.49 36.08 21.07
C LYS A 30 -4.55 35.38 21.92
N ASP A 31 -4.62 34.06 21.97
CA ASP A 31 -5.48 33.35 22.94
C ASP A 31 -5.17 31.84 22.96
N VAL A 32 -3.98 31.46 23.45
CA VAL A 32 -3.73 30.05 23.79
C VAL A 32 -4.28 29.81 25.18
N GLY A 33 -5.55 29.42 25.27
CA GLY A 33 -6.35 29.35 26.50
C GLY A 33 -5.83 28.40 27.62
N PRO A 34 -6.70 28.02 28.58
CA PRO A 34 -6.32 27.40 29.87
C PRO A 34 -5.56 26.07 29.80
N ILE A 35 -5.44 25.45 28.61
CA ILE A 35 -4.68 24.21 28.41
C ILE A 35 -3.19 24.37 28.75
N ASN A 36 -2.61 25.56 28.54
CA ASN A 36 -1.20 25.80 28.91
C ASN A 36 -0.98 25.88 30.42
N GLU A 37 -2.04 26.17 31.19
CA GLU A 37 -2.03 26.22 32.65
C GLU A 37 -2.23 24.85 33.30
N LEU A 38 -2.53 23.81 32.52
CA LEU A 38 -2.59 22.44 33.03
C LEU A 38 -1.27 22.06 33.72
N MET A 39 -1.40 21.38 34.86
CA MET A 39 -0.29 20.71 35.52
C MET A 39 0.41 19.77 34.53
N VAL A 40 1.73 19.66 34.66
CA VAL A 40 2.56 18.80 33.80
C VAL A 40 1.99 17.38 33.74
N ASP A 41 1.53 16.84 34.87
CA ASP A 41 0.96 15.49 34.94
C ASP A 41 -0.33 15.34 34.12
N CYS A 42 -1.22 16.33 34.17
CA CYS A 42 -2.45 16.33 33.38
C CYS A 42 -2.16 16.42 31.88
N LEU A 43 -1.19 17.27 31.50
CA LEU A 43 -0.78 17.41 30.11
C LEU A 43 -0.12 16.12 29.60
N ALA A 44 0.76 15.50 30.39
CA ALA A 44 1.40 14.23 30.07
C ALA A 44 0.37 13.12 29.89
N GLN A 45 -0.65 13.07 30.76
CA GLN A 45 -1.75 12.13 30.63
C GLN A 45 -2.53 12.34 29.33
N VAL A 46 -2.91 13.58 28.99
CA VAL A 46 -3.58 13.89 27.72
C VAL A 46 -2.72 13.45 26.53
N LEU A 47 -1.43 13.82 26.52
CA LEU A 47 -0.51 13.44 25.44
C LEU A 47 -0.25 11.94 25.37
N SER A 48 -0.37 11.19 26.47
CA SER A 48 -0.20 9.74 26.45
C SER A 48 -1.26 9.03 25.60
N HIS A 49 -2.45 9.63 25.48
CA HIS A 49 -3.56 9.15 24.63
C HIS A 49 -3.45 9.63 23.18
N VAL A 50 -2.58 10.59 22.89
CA VAL A 50 -2.37 11.10 21.54
C VAL A 50 -1.55 10.08 20.73
N THR A 51 -1.91 9.86 19.46
CA THR A 51 -1.17 8.93 18.60
C THR A 51 0.27 9.42 18.40
N PRO A 52 1.24 8.53 18.15
CA PRO A 52 2.64 8.93 17.97
C PRO A 52 2.84 9.96 16.84
N THR A 53 2.00 9.88 15.80
CA THR A 53 1.95 10.88 14.74
C THR A 53 1.63 12.27 15.29
N TRP A 54 0.53 12.38 16.04
CA TRP A 54 0.08 13.66 16.59
C TRP A 54 1.05 14.22 17.63
N LEU A 55 1.79 13.35 18.34
CA LEU A 55 2.88 13.79 19.21
C LEU A 55 3.97 14.58 18.47
N LYS A 56 4.22 14.30 17.18
CA LYS A 56 5.15 15.09 16.36
C LYS A 56 4.64 16.49 16.05
N PHE A 57 3.33 16.68 15.94
CA PHE A 57 2.75 18.01 15.79
C PHE A 57 2.64 18.72 17.15
N ALA A 58 2.41 17.96 18.22
CA ALA A 58 2.34 18.45 19.58
C ALA A 58 3.66 19.14 20.02
N VAL A 59 4.84 18.68 19.53
CA VAL A 59 6.11 19.37 19.81
C VAL A 59 6.18 20.78 19.21
N LEU A 60 5.37 21.10 18.20
CA LEU A 60 5.36 22.41 17.54
C LEU A 60 4.41 23.42 18.21
N VAL A 61 3.64 22.99 19.22
CA VAL A 61 2.62 23.85 19.85
C VAL A 61 3.28 24.95 20.71
N ASN A 62 4.19 24.58 21.61
CA ASN A 62 5.01 25.51 22.39
C ASN A 62 6.19 24.79 23.07
N LYS A 63 7.12 25.57 23.66
CA LYS A 63 8.31 25.05 24.35
C LYS A 63 7.98 24.10 25.51
N LYS A 64 6.88 24.31 26.25
CA LYS A 64 6.48 23.43 27.36
C LYS A 64 6.12 22.04 26.86
N TRP A 65 5.32 21.96 25.78
CA TRP A 65 4.96 20.69 25.14
C TRP A 65 6.17 20.00 24.52
N GLN A 66 6.99 20.77 23.80
CA GLN A 66 8.24 20.29 23.22
C GLN A 66 9.14 19.65 24.28
N ASN A 67 9.42 20.36 25.38
CA ASN A 67 10.26 19.85 26.45
C ASN A 67 9.68 18.57 27.05
N MET A 68 8.37 18.52 27.31
CA MET A 68 7.74 17.34 27.92
C MET A 68 7.72 16.11 27.00
N ILE A 69 7.56 16.31 25.69
CA ILE A 69 7.54 15.21 24.71
C ILE A 69 8.95 14.71 24.41
N LEU A 70 9.93 15.61 24.38
CA LEU A 70 11.33 15.29 24.06
C LEU A 70 12.17 14.91 25.28
N ASP A 71 11.65 15.08 26.50
CA ASP A 71 12.32 14.67 27.73
C ASP A 71 12.40 13.13 27.78
N PRO A 72 13.62 12.55 27.88
CA PRO A 72 13.84 11.11 27.90
C PRO A 72 13.28 10.41 29.14
N HIS A 73 12.94 11.15 30.20
CA HIS A 73 12.29 10.61 31.39
C HIS A 73 10.77 10.44 31.20
N PHE A 74 10.17 11.03 30.16
CA PHE A 74 8.75 10.85 29.84
C PHE A 74 8.53 9.72 28.81
N PRO A 75 7.48 8.90 28.98
CA PRO A 75 7.19 7.79 28.06
C PRO A 75 6.77 8.26 26.65
N LEU A 76 6.50 9.55 26.45
CA LEU A 76 6.07 10.12 25.17
C LEU A 76 7.17 10.04 24.11
N GLN A 77 8.43 10.27 24.48
CA GLN A 77 9.55 10.14 23.54
C GLN A 77 9.72 8.68 23.08
N ALA A 78 9.63 7.74 24.03
CA ALA A 78 9.68 6.31 23.73
C ALA A 78 8.58 5.90 22.75
N LYS A 79 7.36 6.44 22.90
CA LYS A 79 6.23 6.21 21.98
C LYS A 79 6.51 6.73 20.56
N ILE A 80 7.14 7.90 20.42
CA ILE A 80 7.56 8.43 19.10
C ILE A 80 8.64 7.53 18.48
N VAL A 81 9.66 7.16 19.25
CA VAL A 81 10.76 6.31 18.77
C VAL A 81 10.26 4.93 18.38
N GLU A 82 9.38 4.33 19.18
CA GLU A 82 8.73 3.06 18.87
C GLU A 82 7.94 3.16 17.56
N TRP A 83 7.15 4.21 17.37
CA TRP A 83 6.43 4.42 16.13
C TRP A 83 7.35 4.58 14.92
N GLN A 84 8.45 5.33 15.06
CA GLN A 84 9.47 5.45 14.00
C GLN A 84 10.15 4.11 13.69
N ASN A 85 10.20 3.19 14.65
CA ASN A 85 10.69 1.82 14.46
C ASN A 85 9.67 0.89 13.80
N ILE A 86 8.38 1.25 13.79
CA ILE A 86 7.31 0.41 13.25
C ILE A 86 6.89 0.89 11.85
N ALA A 87 6.76 2.21 11.68
CA ALA A 87 6.21 2.85 10.50
C ALA A 87 7.30 3.52 9.64
N PHE A 88 7.26 3.28 8.33
CA PHE A 88 8.08 3.97 7.34
C PHE A 88 7.21 4.93 6.52
N GLY A 89 7.16 6.18 6.94
CA GLY A 89 6.28 7.22 6.40
C GLY A 89 6.93 8.12 5.36
N ALA A 90 6.20 9.18 5.02
CA ALA A 90 6.60 10.13 3.99
C ALA A 90 7.88 10.92 4.34
N GLU A 91 8.07 11.24 5.62
CA GLU A 91 9.28 11.88 6.14
C GLU A 91 10.51 11.00 5.93
N GLN A 92 10.39 9.69 6.18
CA GLN A 92 11.48 8.75 5.95
C GLN A 92 11.79 8.66 4.45
N TRP A 93 10.77 8.56 3.59
CA TRP A 93 10.98 8.58 2.14
C TRP A 93 11.71 9.82 1.65
N ALA A 94 11.38 11.00 2.18
CA ALA A 94 12.03 12.26 1.81
C ALA A 94 13.54 12.30 2.10
N LYS A 95 14.04 11.48 3.04
CA LYS A 95 15.47 11.36 3.33
C LYS A 95 16.24 10.57 2.26
N PHE A 96 15.56 9.62 1.61
CA PHE A 96 16.20 8.63 0.74
C PHE A 96 15.96 8.93 -0.73
N VAL A 97 14.72 9.26 -1.07
CA VAL A 97 14.33 9.67 -2.40
C VAL A 97 14.64 11.16 -2.51
N ASN A 98 15.31 11.60 -3.57
CA ASN A 98 15.41 13.02 -3.93
C ASN A 98 14.02 13.62 -4.32
N CYS A 99 12.93 13.06 -3.81
CA CYS A 99 11.62 13.65 -3.86
C CYS A 99 11.62 14.84 -2.92
N LYS A 100 10.99 15.94 -3.37
CA LYS A 100 10.61 17.02 -2.45
C LYS A 100 9.84 16.38 -1.30
N ALA A 101 10.22 16.69 -0.07
CA ALA A 101 9.44 16.31 1.08
C ALA A 101 7.99 16.79 0.85
N PRO A 102 6.98 15.96 1.15
CA PRO A 102 5.61 16.44 1.13
C PRO A 102 5.49 17.66 2.04
N LYS A 103 4.60 18.58 1.70
CA LYS A 103 4.32 19.73 2.57
C LYS A 103 3.66 19.24 3.86
N ASP A 104 3.75 20.03 4.95
CA ASP A 104 3.18 19.65 6.25
C ASP A 104 1.69 19.29 6.17
N ASP A 105 0.91 20.02 5.36
CA ASP A 105 -0.50 19.71 5.11
C ASP A 105 -0.69 18.34 4.44
N GLU A 106 0.17 18.00 3.47
CA GLU A 106 0.15 16.68 2.81
C GLU A 106 0.56 15.57 3.79
N ILE A 107 1.52 15.84 4.68
CA ILE A 107 1.93 14.89 5.72
C ILE A 107 0.75 14.61 6.65
N LYS A 108 0.07 15.66 7.11
CA LYS A 108 -1.12 15.53 7.97
C LYS A 108 -2.21 14.71 7.30
N ASP A 109 -2.51 14.99 6.03
CA ASP A 109 -3.49 14.22 5.26
C ASP A 109 -3.08 12.75 5.12
N ILE A 110 -1.80 12.47 4.83
CA ILE A 110 -1.27 11.11 4.72
C ILE A 110 -1.43 10.33 6.02
N TYR A 111 -1.13 10.94 7.17
CA TYR A 111 -1.26 10.22 8.44
C TYR A 111 -2.70 10.09 8.91
N SER A 112 -3.62 10.98 8.50
CA SER A 112 -5.05 10.84 8.76
C SER A 112 -5.69 9.59 8.11
N ILE A 113 -4.97 8.94 7.19
CA ILE A 113 -5.38 7.68 6.55
C ILE A 113 -5.29 6.49 7.51
N LEU A 114 -4.37 6.54 8.48
CA LEU A 114 -4.25 5.47 9.47
C LEU A 114 -5.44 5.50 10.42
N PRO A 115 -5.93 4.33 10.87
CA PRO A 115 -7.04 4.29 11.80
C PRO A 115 -6.58 4.76 13.19
N ASP A 116 -7.48 5.37 13.96
CA ASP A 116 -7.15 5.93 15.29
C ASP A 116 -6.61 4.87 16.26
N ASN A 117 -7.07 3.62 16.12
CA ASN A 117 -6.67 2.46 16.90
C ASN A 117 -5.40 1.75 16.39
N ILE A 118 -4.65 2.35 15.45
CA ILE A 118 -3.50 1.67 14.82
C ILE A 118 -2.47 1.17 15.85
N GLN A 119 -2.28 1.88 16.97
CA GLN A 119 -1.37 1.42 18.02
C GLN A 119 -1.85 0.11 18.65
N GLU A 120 -3.14 0.01 19.01
CA GLU A 120 -3.72 -1.21 19.55
C GLU A 120 -3.63 -2.36 18.53
N GLU A 121 -3.82 -2.07 17.23
CA GLU A 121 -3.63 -3.08 16.18
C GLU A 121 -2.18 -3.56 16.09
N MET A 122 -1.19 -2.66 16.23
CA MET A 122 0.22 -3.01 16.19
C MET A 122 0.66 -3.84 17.41
N ASP A 123 0.01 -3.63 18.55
CA ASP A 123 0.24 -4.35 19.81
C ASP A 123 -0.59 -5.64 19.93
N ALA A 124 -1.58 -5.85 19.06
CA ALA A 124 -2.38 -7.07 19.01
C ALA A 124 -1.54 -8.30 18.60
N LYS A 125 -2.02 -9.49 19.00
CA LYS A 125 -1.46 -10.76 18.53
C LYS A 125 -1.68 -10.93 17.03
N CYS A 126 -0.70 -11.51 16.35
CA CYS A 126 -0.73 -11.67 14.91
C CYS A 126 -1.53 -12.91 14.47
N ASP A 127 -2.70 -12.69 13.88
CA ASP A 127 -3.57 -13.76 13.35
C ASP A 127 -3.07 -14.41 12.05
N VAL A 128 -2.14 -13.74 11.36
CA VAL A 128 -1.45 -14.30 10.19
C VAL A 128 -0.53 -15.45 10.60
N PHE A 129 0.11 -15.33 11.76
CA PHE A 129 1.06 -16.30 12.30
C PHE A 129 0.69 -16.66 13.75
N PRO A 130 -0.47 -17.30 13.98
CA PRO A 130 -1.03 -17.46 15.33
C PRO A 130 -0.09 -18.27 16.25
N LEU A 131 0.60 -19.27 15.70
CA LEU A 131 1.54 -20.11 16.44
C LEU A 131 2.81 -19.37 16.90
N SER A 132 3.10 -18.19 16.33
CA SER A 132 4.29 -17.43 16.72
C SER A 132 4.13 -16.76 18.09
N GLY A 133 2.90 -16.51 18.52
CA GLY A 133 2.60 -15.71 19.72
C GLY A 133 3.09 -14.25 19.64
N LYS A 134 3.58 -13.80 18.49
CA LYS A 134 4.16 -12.47 18.28
C LYS A 134 3.09 -11.43 17.99
N MET A 135 3.43 -10.16 18.26
CA MET A 135 2.59 -9.03 17.94
C MET A 135 2.65 -8.67 16.45
N VAL A 136 1.68 -7.88 15.98
CA VAL A 136 1.64 -7.37 14.61
C VAL A 136 2.89 -6.54 14.29
N LYS A 137 3.34 -5.65 15.18
CA LYS A 137 4.58 -4.84 14.99
C LYS A 137 5.86 -5.66 14.81
N GLU A 138 5.90 -6.85 15.41
CA GLU A 138 7.04 -7.75 15.27
C GLU A 138 7.01 -8.51 13.94
N THR A 139 5.82 -8.78 13.41
CA THR A 139 5.60 -9.65 12.25
C THR A 139 5.30 -8.91 10.95
N HIS A 140 4.98 -7.62 11.01
CA HIS A 140 4.59 -6.80 9.86
C HIS A 140 5.44 -5.52 9.75
N VAL A 141 5.48 -4.96 8.54
CA VAL A 141 6.08 -3.66 8.23
C VAL A 141 4.96 -2.71 7.82
N LEU A 142 4.83 -1.59 8.54
CA LEU A 142 3.89 -0.54 8.18
C LEU A 142 4.61 0.49 7.30
N VAL A 143 4.15 0.69 6.06
CA VAL A 143 4.81 1.56 5.09
C VAL A 143 3.79 2.46 4.39
N CYS A 144 4.13 3.74 4.27
CA CYS A 144 3.38 4.68 3.44
C CYS A 144 3.83 4.52 2.00
N ILE A 145 2.90 4.23 1.10
CA ILE A 145 3.13 4.30 -0.34
C ILE A 145 2.78 5.71 -0.76
N LEU A 146 3.72 6.45 -1.37
CA LEU A 146 3.50 7.83 -1.79
C LEU A 146 2.86 7.90 -3.18
N SER A 147 2.15 8.99 -3.45
CA SER A 147 1.69 9.30 -4.80
C SER A 147 2.88 9.34 -5.76
N LYS A 148 2.66 8.92 -7.01
CA LYS A 148 3.66 8.88 -8.08
C LYS A 148 4.83 7.91 -7.83
N MET A 149 4.76 7.12 -6.77
CA MET A 149 5.70 6.01 -6.58
C MET A 149 5.49 5.00 -7.71
N THR A 150 6.58 4.58 -8.32
CA THR A 150 6.63 3.59 -9.41
C THR A 150 7.71 2.56 -9.08
N LEU A 151 7.66 1.40 -9.73
CA LEU A 151 8.75 0.41 -9.63
C LEU A 151 10.06 0.99 -10.18
N GLU A 152 10.02 1.81 -11.23
CA GLU A 152 11.23 2.47 -11.74
C GLU A 152 11.90 3.36 -10.69
N ASN A 153 11.12 4.21 -10.00
CA ASN A 153 11.67 5.14 -9.01
C ASN A 153 12.24 4.40 -7.78
N LEU A 154 11.59 3.32 -7.35
CA LEU A 154 12.09 2.45 -6.27
C LEU A 154 13.37 1.71 -6.67
N GLY A 155 13.49 1.32 -7.94
CA GLY A 155 14.69 0.68 -8.48
C GLY A 155 15.89 1.62 -8.52
N LYS A 156 15.70 2.85 -8.99
CA LYS A 156 16.73 3.91 -8.93
C LYS A 156 17.18 4.19 -7.50
N LEU A 157 16.25 4.14 -6.54
CA LEU A 157 16.59 4.28 -5.13
C LEU A 157 17.49 3.13 -4.66
N LEU A 158 17.15 1.89 -5.01
CA LEU A 158 17.97 0.72 -4.67
C LEU A 158 19.39 0.83 -5.24
N GLU A 159 19.57 1.29 -6.48
CA GLU A 159 20.90 1.49 -7.09
C GLU A 159 21.80 2.40 -6.26
N LYS A 160 21.23 3.47 -5.69
CA LYS A 160 21.96 4.43 -4.83
C LYS A 160 22.45 3.78 -3.53
N HIS A 161 21.70 2.82 -2.98
CA HIS A 161 21.97 2.21 -1.68
C HIS A 161 22.67 0.84 -1.76
N LEU A 162 22.65 0.19 -2.93
CA LEU A 162 23.29 -1.10 -3.16
C LEU A 162 24.24 -1.01 -4.35
N PRO A 163 25.52 -0.64 -4.12
CA PRO A 163 26.47 -0.37 -5.20
C PRO A 163 26.74 -1.60 -6.10
N LEU A 164 26.52 -2.81 -5.57
CA LEU A 164 26.68 -4.05 -6.33
C LEU A 164 25.57 -4.28 -7.38
N ILE A 165 24.48 -3.50 -7.36
CA ILE A 165 23.42 -3.56 -8.39
C ILE A 165 23.93 -3.07 -9.75
N GLY A 166 24.89 -2.15 -9.79
CA GLY A 166 25.42 -1.60 -11.04
C GLY A 166 26.06 -2.64 -11.98
N ALA A 167 26.37 -3.84 -11.47
CA ALA A 167 26.87 -4.97 -12.26
C ALA A 167 25.76 -5.89 -12.80
N THR A 168 24.49 -5.59 -12.53
CA THR A 168 23.35 -6.42 -12.93
C THR A 168 22.87 -6.06 -14.34
N ARG A 169 22.13 -6.98 -14.99
CA ARG A 169 21.69 -6.84 -16.39
C ARG A 169 20.45 -5.95 -16.57
N CYS A 170 19.74 -5.61 -15.50
CA CYS A 170 18.47 -4.89 -15.59
C CYS A 170 18.70 -3.40 -15.36
N LYS A 171 18.30 -2.57 -16.35
CA LYS A 171 18.44 -1.10 -16.30
C LYS A 171 17.51 -0.41 -15.30
N ALA A 172 16.63 -1.15 -14.63
CA ALA A 172 15.64 -0.61 -13.72
C ALA A 172 16.05 -0.71 -12.24
N GLY A 173 17.34 -0.94 -11.93
CA GLY A 173 17.82 -1.03 -10.55
C GLY A 173 17.44 -2.29 -9.78
N TYR A 174 17.12 -3.35 -10.50
CA TYR A 174 16.79 -4.66 -9.95
C TYR A 174 17.82 -5.70 -10.39
N ARG A 175 17.99 -6.77 -9.61
CA ARG A 175 18.88 -7.86 -10.01
C ARG A 175 18.33 -8.64 -11.20
N ILE A 176 17.02 -8.86 -11.19
CA ILE A 176 16.25 -9.58 -12.21
C ILE A 176 14.97 -8.79 -12.42
N CYS A 177 14.65 -8.44 -13.66
CA CYS A 177 13.38 -7.83 -14.04
C CYS A 177 12.92 -8.42 -15.37
N ASN A 178 11.78 -9.13 -15.37
CA ASN A 178 11.15 -9.69 -16.56
C ASN A 178 9.71 -9.16 -16.69
N PHE A 179 9.52 -7.85 -16.75
CA PHE A 179 8.19 -7.24 -16.88
C PHE A 179 8.27 -5.98 -17.76
N THR A 180 7.13 -5.50 -18.23
CA THR A 180 7.05 -4.48 -19.29
C THR A 180 7.29 -3.06 -18.76
N ASN A 181 7.69 -2.13 -19.63
CA ASN A 181 7.81 -0.71 -19.29
C ASN A 181 6.51 -0.11 -18.74
N HIS A 182 5.36 -0.62 -19.18
CA HIS A 182 4.06 -0.18 -18.67
C HIS A 182 3.88 -0.52 -17.19
N GLU A 183 4.26 -1.72 -16.77
CA GLU A 183 4.19 -2.15 -15.36
C GLU A 183 5.21 -1.43 -14.48
N LEU A 184 6.40 -1.11 -15.03
CA LEU A 184 7.42 -0.35 -14.33
C LEU A 184 6.96 1.06 -13.94
N ASN A 185 6.18 1.69 -14.82
CA ASN A 185 5.95 3.13 -14.81
C ASN A 185 4.54 3.53 -14.44
N LYS A 186 3.66 2.59 -14.08
CA LYS A 186 2.32 2.92 -13.57
C LYS A 186 2.46 3.62 -12.21
N PRO A 187 2.16 4.92 -12.10
CA PRO A 187 2.29 5.64 -10.86
C PRO A 187 1.17 5.24 -9.89
N VAL A 188 1.48 5.27 -8.61
CA VAL A 188 0.46 5.25 -7.56
C VAL A 188 -0.32 6.56 -7.59
N ASP A 189 -1.64 6.49 -7.73
CA ASP A 189 -2.49 7.68 -7.91
C ASP A 189 -2.47 8.63 -6.71
N GLN A 190 -2.46 8.06 -5.50
CA GLN A 190 -2.55 8.81 -4.24
C GLN A 190 -1.83 8.07 -3.12
N PRO A 191 -1.43 8.76 -2.04
CA PRO A 191 -0.79 8.09 -0.93
C PRO A 191 -1.76 7.18 -0.16
N TYR A 192 -1.22 6.11 0.40
CA TYR A 192 -1.94 5.20 1.30
C TYR A 192 -0.95 4.43 2.17
N TRP A 193 -1.43 3.82 3.26
CA TRP A 193 -0.60 2.98 4.10
C TRP A 193 -0.85 1.50 3.82
N VAL A 194 0.20 0.70 3.94
CA VAL A 194 0.14 -0.75 3.85
C VAL A 194 0.83 -1.39 5.03
N LEU A 195 0.21 -2.44 5.56
CA LEU A 195 0.78 -3.30 6.59
C LEU A 195 1.09 -4.66 5.95
N VAL A 196 2.37 -4.94 5.73
CA VAL A 196 2.82 -6.12 4.97
C VAL A 196 3.50 -7.12 5.90
N ALA A 197 3.11 -8.40 5.82
CA ALA A 197 3.76 -9.45 6.60
C ALA A 197 5.23 -9.63 6.19
N LYS A 198 6.13 -9.72 7.18
CA LYS A 198 7.59 -9.90 6.99
C LYS A 198 7.96 -11.30 6.51
N LYS A 199 7.01 -12.23 6.52
CA LYS A 199 7.20 -13.65 6.19
C LYS A 199 6.16 -14.09 5.17
N ILE A 200 6.53 -15.12 4.42
CA ILE A 200 5.60 -15.87 3.58
C ILE A 200 4.69 -16.70 4.46
N LEU A 201 3.41 -16.78 4.09
CA LEU A 201 2.41 -17.62 4.72
C LEU A 201 2.85 -19.09 4.64
N GLU A 202 2.85 -19.77 5.78
CA GLU A 202 3.25 -21.17 5.86
C GLU A 202 2.35 -22.06 5.00
N GLY A 203 2.92 -23.08 4.35
CA GLY A 203 2.19 -23.96 3.43
C GLY A 203 1.82 -23.33 2.08
N SER A 204 1.96 -22.02 1.89
CA SER A 204 1.57 -21.37 0.63
C SER A 204 2.51 -21.63 -0.55
N ARG A 205 3.73 -22.12 -0.30
CA ARG A 205 4.75 -22.23 -1.35
C ARG A 205 4.40 -23.32 -2.35
N GLY A 206 4.51 -22.96 -3.64
CA GLY A 206 4.30 -23.89 -4.75
C GLY A 206 2.85 -24.30 -5.00
N LEU A 207 1.91 -23.66 -4.32
CA LEU A 207 0.49 -23.73 -4.66
C LEU A 207 0.18 -22.89 -5.90
N ASP A 208 -0.92 -23.26 -6.55
CA ASP A 208 -1.51 -22.50 -7.65
C ASP A 208 -2.15 -21.20 -7.17
N ASP A 209 -2.27 -20.22 -8.07
CA ASP A 209 -2.80 -18.88 -7.78
C ASP A 209 -4.13 -18.93 -7.01
N ASP A 210 -5.08 -19.72 -7.51
CA ASP A 210 -6.43 -19.78 -6.96
C ASP A 210 -6.46 -20.34 -5.53
N LEU A 211 -5.56 -21.30 -5.22
CA LEU A 211 -5.43 -21.85 -3.88
C LEU A 211 -4.83 -20.84 -2.91
N GLN A 212 -3.86 -20.04 -3.35
CA GLN A 212 -3.27 -19.01 -2.51
C GLN A 212 -4.23 -17.84 -2.26
N GLU A 213 -5.02 -17.45 -3.27
CA GLU A 213 -6.08 -16.47 -3.10
C GLU A 213 -7.14 -16.96 -2.11
N ALA A 214 -7.54 -18.23 -2.20
CA ALA A 214 -8.43 -18.85 -1.22
C ALA A 214 -7.85 -18.86 0.20
N MET A 215 -6.52 -19.07 0.37
CA MET A 215 -5.87 -18.96 1.69
C MET A 215 -5.94 -17.55 2.26
N ILE A 216 -5.81 -16.52 1.43
CA ILE A 216 -5.92 -15.11 1.85
C ILE A 216 -7.36 -14.79 2.23
N GLN A 217 -8.32 -15.20 1.42
CA GLN A 217 -9.73 -15.04 1.71
C GLN A 217 -10.11 -15.72 3.04
N GLY A 218 -9.70 -16.98 3.24
CA GLY A 218 -9.94 -17.69 4.50
C GLY A 218 -9.22 -17.06 5.70
N LEU A 219 -8.07 -16.39 5.50
CA LEU A 219 -7.43 -15.57 6.53
C LEU A 219 -8.25 -14.31 6.83
N ALA A 220 -8.76 -13.63 5.80
CA ALA A 220 -9.57 -12.43 5.99
C ALA A 220 -10.86 -12.75 6.73
N GLU A 221 -11.55 -13.83 6.35
CA GLU A 221 -12.78 -14.30 6.98
C GLU A 221 -12.58 -14.67 8.45
N ARG A 222 -11.53 -15.45 8.77
CA ARG A 222 -11.29 -15.90 10.16
C ARG A 222 -10.85 -14.78 11.10
N SER A 223 -10.12 -13.79 10.59
CA SER A 223 -9.59 -12.69 11.41
C SER A 223 -10.52 -11.49 11.46
N GLY A 224 -11.49 -11.40 10.53
CA GLY A 224 -12.29 -10.19 10.33
C GLY A 224 -11.49 -9.01 9.75
N VAL A 225 -10.24 -9.25 9.32
CA VAL A 225 -9.34 -8.22 8.77
C VAL A 225 -9.27 -8.37 7.26
N SER A 226 -9.38 -7.26 6.52
CA SER A 226 -9.35 -7.24 5.06
C SER A 226 -7.93 -7.44 4.49
N TYR A 227 -7.39 -8.65 4.61
CA TYR A 227 -6.13 -9.04 3.99
C TYR A 227 -6.29 -9.30 2.48
N THR A 228 -5.31 -8.85 1.70
CA THR A 228 -5.23 -9.05 0.24
C THR A 228 -3.81 -9.45 -0.18
N SER A 229 -3.67 -9.90 -1.43
CA SER A 229 -2.34 -9.97 -2.05
C SER A 229 -1.78 -8.56 -2.26
N PRO A 230 -0.46 -8.35 -2.11
CA PRO A 230 0.15 -7.04 -2.36
C PRO A 230 0.32 -6.79 -3.85
N ALA A 231 0.22 -5.53 -4.27
CA ALA A 231 0.76 -5.09 -5.54
C ALA A 231 2.29 -5.14 -5.54
N ALA A 232 2.91 -5.26 -6.72
CA ALA A 232 4.36 -5.29 -6.82
C ALA A 232 5.03 -4.04 -6.23
N VAL A 233 4.46 -2.84 -6.48
CA VAL A 233 4.98 -1.58 -5.93
C VAL A 233 4.90 -1.53 -4.41
N GLU A 234 3.82 -2.05 -3.82
CA GLU A 234 3.62 -2.10 -2.37
C GLU A 234 4.65 -3.01 -1.70
N LEU A 235 4.87 -4.20 -2.29
CA LEU A 235 5.81 -5.17 -1.76
C LEU A 235 7.26 -4.72 -1.93
N VAL A 236 7.63 -4.14 -3.07
CA VAL A 236 8.98 -3.58 -3.29
C VAL A 236 9.24 -2.43 -2.32
N ALA A 237 8.28 -1.51 -2.16
CA ALA A 237 8.40 -0.42 -1.20
C ALA A 237 8.56 -0.94 0.23
N ALA A 238 7.81 -1.97 0.63
CA ALA A 238 7.91 -2.58 1.96
C ALA A 238 9.28 -3.23 2.21
N ILE A 239 9.82 -3.95 1.23
CA ILE A 239 11.16 -4.56 1.31
C ILE A 239 12.24 -3.49 1.46
N ILE A 240 12.19 -2.45 0.61
CA ILE A 240 13.16 -1.35 0.63
C ILE A 240 13.07 -0.57 1.94
N ALA A 241 11.87 -0.19 2.36
CA ALA A 241 11.64 0.54 3.60
C ALA A 241 12.17 -0.22 4.81
N HIS A 242 11.93 -1.54 4.87
CA HIS A 242 12.47 -2.38 5.94
C HIS A 242 14.00 -2.38 5.95
N PHE A 243 14.63 -2.55 4.79
CA PHE A 243 16.10 -2.54 4.67
C PHE A 243 16.72 -1.19 4.99
N LEU A 244 16.18 -0.09 4.45
CA LEU A 244 16.68 1.25 4.76
C LEU A 244 16.58 1.58 6.25
N ARG A 245 15.59 1.02 6.95
CA ARG A 245 15.39 1.22 8.39
C ARG A 245 16.27 0.33 9.27
N THR A 246 16.43 -0.94 8.90
CA THR A 246 17.01 -1.97 9.79
C THR A 246 18.33 -2.53 9.30
N ASN A 247 18.70 -2.26 8.06
CA ASN A 247 19.76 -2.96 7.32
C ASN A 247 19.54 -4.48 7.21
N GLU A 248 18.30 -4.96 7.41
CA GLU A 248 17.90 -6.36 7.27
C GLU A 248 17.18 -6.61 5.93
N TYR A 249 17.36 -7.81 5.38
CA TYR A 249 16.69 -8.22 4.15
C TYR A 249 15.36 -8.90 4.49
N LEU A 250 14.24 -8.28 4.08
CA LEU A 250 12.91 -8.87 4.25
C LEU A 250 12.84 -10.23 3.50
N PHE A 251 12.19 -11.21 4.12
CA PHE A 251 12.20 -12.63 3.71
C PHE A 251 13.56 -13.35 3.86
N GLY A 252 14.47 -12.74 4.62
CA GLY A 252 15.77 -13.26 5.01
C GLY A 252 16.83 -13.06 3.92
N PRO A 253 18.09 -12.75 4.30
CA PRO A 253 19.19 -12.94 3.37
C PRO A 253 19.23 -14.43 3.00
N ARG A 254 19.72 -14.78 1.81
CA ARG A 254 19.94 -16.18 1.40
C ARG A 254 20.46 -17.00 2.60
N PRO A 255 19.70 -18.01 3.05
CA PRO A 255 19.98 -19.34 2.56
C PRO A 255 18.86 -19.84 1.65
N ARG A 256 19.17 -20.84 0.83
CA ARG A 256 18.21 -21.47 -0.05
C ARG A 256 17.09 -22.15 0.77
N PRO A 257 15.84 -22.19 0.26
CA PRO A 257 15.41 -21.64 -1.02
C PRO A 257 15.21 -20.12 -0.98
N VAL A 258 15.58 -19.44 -2.07
CA VAL A 258 15.34 -18.02 -2.26
C VAL A 258 13.83 -17.77 -2.14
N THR A 259 13.44 -16.86 -1.25
CA THR A 259 12.03 -16.64 -0.96
C THR A 259 11.48 -15.50 -1.81
N TYR A 260 10.38 -15.78 -2.50
CA TYR A 260 9.64 -14.83 -3.32
C TYR A 260 8.18 -14.81 -2.87
N ALA A 261 7.63 -13.61 -2.70
CA ALA A 261 6.22 -13.36 -2.49
C ALA A 261 5.56 -13.06 -3.84
N ARG A 262 4.53 -13.83 -4.16
CA ARG A 262 3.64 -13.54 -5.28
C ARG A 262 2.79 -12.30 -4.96
N CYS A 263 2.59 -11.48 -5.98
CA CYS A 263 1.82 -10.25 -5.97
C CYS A 263 0.45 -10.48 -6.61
N GLU A 264 -0.44 -9.49 -6.48
CA GLU A 264 -1.72 -9.48 -7.18
C GLU A 264 -1.53 -9.62 -8.70
N ARG A 265 -2.54 -10.22 -9.35
CA ARG A 265 -2.54 -10.42 -10.79
C ARG A 265 -2.84 -9.11 -11.51
N ILE A 266 -2.01 -8.74 -12.48
CA ILE A 266 -2.24 -7.57 -13.32
C ILE A 266 -3.00 -8.03 -14.58
N ASN A 267 -4.32 -7.83 -14.62
CA ASN A 267 -5.20 -8.30 -15.70
C ASN A 267 -5.16 -9.84 -15.87
N ASN A 268 -5.51 -10.37 -17.05
CA ASN A 268 -5.40 -11.80 -17.38
C ASN A 268 -3.95 -12.29 -17.59
N SER A 269 -2.95 -11.54 -17.09
CA SER A 269 -1.53 -11.89 -17.22
C SER A 269 -1.05 -12.72 -16.02
N LYS A 270 0.19 -13.22 -16.10
CA LYS A 270 0.81 -13.96 -14.99
C LYS A 270 1.17 -13.00 -13.86
N SER A 271 0.80 -13.36 -12.63
CA SER A 271 1.19 -12.64 -11.41
C SER A 271 2.70 -12.42 -11.34
N LEU A 272 3.11 -11.30 -10.74
CA LEU A 272 4.53 -11.02 -10.48
C LEU A 272 4.95 -11.62 -9.14
N ALA A 273 6.23 -11.96 -9.03
CA ALA A 273 6.86 -12.39 -7.80
C ALA A 273 7.96 -11.40 -7.43
N VAL A 274 8.00 -10.96 -6.18
CA VAL A 274 9.01 -10.04 -5.65
C VAL A 274 9.73 -10.71 -4.50
N GLY A 275 11.06 -10.65 -4.49
CA GLY A 275 11.86 -11.18 -3.38
C GLY A 275 13.29 -11.52 -3.77
N GLY A 276 13.87 -12.46 -3.04
CA GLY A 276 15.28 -12.83 -3.16
C GLY A 276 16.25 -11.67 -2.95
N PHE A 277 15.89 -10.76 -2.05
CA PHE A 277 16.65 -9.55 -1.79
C PHE A 277 17.96 -9.86 -1.07
N ASP A 278 19.07 -9.37 -1.60
CA ASP A 278 20.41 -9.55 -1.04
C ASP A 278 21.32 -8.40 -1.52
N PRO A 279 22.62 -8.36 -1.16
CA PRO A 279 23.51 -7.29 -1.60
C PRO A 279 23.59 -7.10 -3.12
N LYS A 280 23.23 -8.11 -3.93
CA LYS A 280 23.21 -8.01 -5.40
C LYS A 280 21.89 -7.42 -5.94
N GLY A 281 20.95 -7.07 -5.07
CA GLY A 281 19.70 -6.43 -5.40
C GLY A 281 18.46 -7.30 -5.25
N LEU A 282 17.31 -6.71 -5.58
CA LEU A 282 15.98 -7.31 -5.49
C LEU A 282 15.58 -7.97 -6.81
N GLY A 283 14.92 -9.14 -6.76
CA GLY A 283 14.40 -9.82 -7.94
C GLY A 283 12.90 -9.61 -8.12
N ILE A 284 12.49 -9.34 -9.36
CA ILE A 284 11.10 -9.24 -9.78
C ILE A 284 10.91 -10.00 -11.10
N PHE A 285 10.02 -10.99 -11.15
CA PHE A 285 9.76 -11.77 -12.37
C PHE A 285 8.36 -12.39 -12.35
N HIS A 286 7.85 -12.88 -13.48
CA HIS A 286 6.59 -13.61 -13.53
C HIS A 286 6.64 -14.89 -12.70
N CYS A 287 5.61 -15.12 -11.88
CA CYS A 287 5.54 -16.24 -10.96
C CYS A 287 5.83 -17.60 -11.58
N THR A 288 6.47 -18.44 -10.77
CA THR A 288 6.73 -19.86 -11.02
C THR A 288 6.25 -20.68 -9.82
N ASN A 289 6.32 -22.01 -9.92
CA ASN A 289 5.86 -22.95 -8.88
C ASN A 289 6.72 -22.93 -7.60
N TYR A 290 7.63 -21.96 -7.41
CA TYR A 290 8.50 -21.85 -6.23
C TYR A 290 8.21 -20.61 -5.37
N THR A 291 7.17 -19.84 -5.71
CA THR A 291 6.78 -18.66 -4.95
C THR A 291 5.80 -19.04 -3.84
N GLY A 292 5.85 -18.35 -2.71
CA GLY A 292 4.76 -18.35 -1.74
C GLY A 292 4.04 -17.02 -1.74
N PHE A 293 3.12 -16.83 -0.80
CA PHE A 293 2.39 -15.57 -0.66
C PHE A 293 2.74 -14.87 0.64
N THR A 294 2.80 -13.55 0.57
CA THR A 294 2.66 -12.70 1.76
C THR A 294 1.29 -12.05 1.72
N VAL A 295 0.89 -11.49 2.85
CA VAL A 295 -0.39 -10.80 2.99
C VAL A 295 -0.17 -9.34 3.29
N LEU A 296 -1.10 -8.52 2.82
CA LEU A 296 -1.10 -7.09 2.98
C LEU A 296 -2.47 -6.65 3.49
N ARG A 297 -2.49 -5.71 4.43
CA ARG A 297 -3.67 -4.92 4.75
C ARG A 297 -3.45 -3.50 4.26
N LYS A 298 -4.44 -2.94 3.56
CA LYS A 298 -4.38 -1.60 2.98
C LYS A 298 -5.23 -0.64 3.79
N PHE A 299 -4.68 0.52 4.14
CA PHE A 299 -5.40 1.64 4.73
C PHE A 299 -5.50 2.76 3.70
N ILE A 300 -6.72 3.08 3.32
CA ILE A 300 -7.05 4.12 2.33
C ILE A 300 -7.96 5.15 2.99
N SER A 301 -7.81 6.42 2.59
CA SER A 301 -8.66 7.50 3.09
C SER A 301 -10.14 7.18 2.85
N SER A 302 -10.98 7.34 3.88
CA SER A 302 -12.45 7.21 3.76
C SER A 302 -13.01 8.16 2.70
N ALA A 303 -12.46 9.37 2.59
CA ALA A 303 -12.82 10.33 1.55
C ALA A 303 -12.50 9.78 0.14
N HIS A 304 -11.39 9.05 0.00
CA HIS A 304 -11.09 8.39 -1.26
C HIS A 304 -12.05 7.24 -1.56
N VAL A 305 -12.35 6.42 -0.56
CA VAL A 305 -13.32 5.32 -0.70
C VAL A 305 -14.67 5.89 -1.16
N ALA A 306 -15.15 6.96 -0.52
CA ALA A 306 -16.36 7.66 -0.89
C ALA A 306 -16.30 8.21 -2.33
N LYS A 307 -15.18 8.83 -2.73
CA LYS A 307 -14.98 9.31 -4.10
C LYS A 307 -15.02 8.19 -5.14
N LYS A 308 -14.40 7.04 -4.84
CA LYS A 308 -14.42 5.86 -5.72
C LYS A 308 -15.82 5.29 -5.86
N PHE A 309 -16.58 5.21 -4.78
CA PHE A 309 -17.99 4.80 -4.81
C PHE A 309 -18.85 5.78 -5.60
N ALA A 310 -18.69 7.08 -5.40
CA ALA A 310 -19.42 8.10 -6.16
C ALA A 310 -19.15 8.01 -7.66
N LEU A 311 -17.88 7.84 -8.06
CA LEU A 311 -17.50 7.66 -9.46
C LEU A 311 -18.06 6.35 -10.05
N GLN A 312 -18.07 5.27 -9.27
CA GLN A 312 -18.68 4.01 -9.69
C GLN A 312 -20.20 4.15 -9.87
N GLU A 313 -20.87 4.85 -8.96
CA GLU A 313 -22.30 5.12 -9.06
C GLU A 313 -22.64 5.97 -10.29
N GLU A 314 -21.83 7.00 -10.58
CA GLU A 314 -21.96 7.82 -11.80
C GLU A 314 -21.76 7.00 -13.07
N ASN A 315 -20.71 6.16 -13.12
CA ASN A 315 -20.47 5.26 -14.25
C ASN A 315 -21.63 4.27 -14.46
N ASN A 316 -22.19 3.74 -13.37
CA ASN A 316 -23.36 2.86 -13.42
C ASN A 316 -24.61 3.60 -13.94
N LYS A 317 -24.83 4.87 -13.53
CA LYS A 317 -25.91 5.71 -14.07
C LYS A 317 -25.75 5.92 -15.58
N ILE A 318 -24.55 6.28 -16.04
CA ILE A 318 -24.25 6.46 -17.46
C ILE A 318 -24.49 5.16 -18.24
N LEU A 319 -24.08 4.02 -17.70
CA LEU A 319 -24.30 2.72 -18.33
C LEU A 319 -25.79 2.39 -18.44
N LEU A 320 -26.57 2.65 -17.39
CA LEU A 320 -28.02 2.45 -17.40
C LEU A 320 -28.74 3.37 -18.39
N GLU A 321 -28.32 4.63 -18.53
CA GLU A 321 -28.86 5.53 -19.56
C GLU A 321 -28.55 5.06 -20.98
N LYS A 322 -27.34 4.53 -21.22
CA LYS A 322 -26.98 3.91 -22.50
C LYS A 322 -27.85 2.69 -22.82
N ILE A 323 -28.11 1.84 -21.82
CA ILE A 323 -29.00 0.68 -21.97
C ILE A 323 -30.43 1.15 -22.32
N LYS A 324 -30.98 2.11 -21.57
CA LYS A 324 -32.33 2.66 -21.83
C LYS A 324 -32.45 3.31 -23.22
N LYS A 325 -31.41 4.00 -23.68
CA LYS A 325 -31.38 4.61 -25.02
C LYS A 325 -31.36 3.53 -26.10
N ASN A 326 -30.56 2.48 -25.92
CA ASN A 326 -30.52 1.36 -26.87
C ASN A 326 -31.85 0.59 -26.91
N ASP A 327 -32.50 0.37 -25.76
CA ASP A 327 -33.83 -0.24 -25.71
C ASP A 327 -34.87 0.63 -26.42
N SER A 328 -34.81 1.95 -26.25
CA SER A 328 -35.71 2.89 -26.94
C SER A 328 -35.50 2.88 -28.46
N GLN A 329 -34.24 2.81 -28.91
CA GLN A 329 -33.90 2.66 -30.32
C GLN A 329 -34.38 1.32 -30.89
N LEU A 330 -34.32 0.24 -30.10
CA LEU A 330 -34.85 -1.08 -30.48
C LEU A 330 -36.38 -1.06 -30.61
N VAL A 331 -37.07 -0.35 -29.72
CA VAL A 331 -38.52 -0.16 -29.78
C VAL A 331 -38.92 0.68 -31.00
N GLU A 332 -38.18 1.74 -31.31
CA GLU A 332 -38.42 2.60 -32.47
C GLU A 332 -38.12 1.87 -33.80
N PHE A 333 -37.02 1.12 -33.87
CA PHE A 333 -36.71 0.24 -34.99
C PHE A 333 -37.82 -0.80 -35.22
N ASN A 334 -38.34 -1.43 -34.16
CA ASN A 334 -39.45 -2.37 -34.27
C ASN A 334 -40.77 -1.70 -34.70
N LYS A 335 -40.98 -0.40 -34.44
CA LYS A 335 -42.13 0.35 -34.98
C LYS A 335 -41.97 0.60 -36.47
N ILE A 336 -40.78 1.01 -36.93
CA ILE A 336 -40.46 1.22 -38.35
C ILE A 336 -40.63 -0.09 -39.13
N VAL A 337 -40.07 -1.19 -38.61
CA VAL A 337 -40.23 -2.51 -39.24
C VAL A 337 -41.70 -2.93 -39.31
N LYS A 338 -42.52 -2.61 -38.31
CA LYS A 338 -43.96 -2.92 -38.34
C LYS A 338 -44.77 -2.04 -39.29
N SER A 339 -44.41 -0.76 -39.46
CA SER A 339 -45.09 0.12 -40.43
C SER A 339 -44.75 -0.28 -41.87
N ASP A 340 -43.49 -0.62 -42.15
CA ASP A 340 -43.07 -1.03 -43.50
C ASP A 340 -43.69 -2.36 -43.94
N VAL A 341 -43.98 -3.26 -42.97
CA VAL A 341 -44.68 -4.54 -43.23
C VAL A 341 -46.18 -4.33 -43.50
N GLN A 342 -46.78 -3.22 -43.04
CA GLN A 342 -48.19 -2.92 -43.25
C GLN A 342 -48.47 -2.34 -44.65
N ASP A 343 -47.48 -1.67 -45.25
CA ASP A 343 -47.62 -1.02 -46.56
C ASP A 343 -47.12 -1.87 -47.74
N ASN A 344 -46.48 -3.02 -47.48
CA ASN A 344 -46.04 -3.95 -48.54
C ASN A 344 -46.13 -5.44 -48.13
N PRO A 345 -47.30 -6.09 -48.31
CA PRO A 345 -47.57 -7.44 -47.82
C PRO A 345 -46.79 -8.56 -48.53
N GLU A 346 -46.11 -8.29 -49.66
CA GLU A 346 -45.28 -9.29 -50.35
C GLU A 346 -43.92 -9.55 -49.65
N THR A 347 -43.55 -8.74 -48.67
CA THR A 347 -42.25 -8.85 -47.96
C THR A 347 -42.23 -9.87 -46.82
N ILE A 348 -43.37 -10.49 -46.50
CA ILE A 348 -43.52 -11.38 -45.33
C ILE A 348 -42.86 -12.75 -45.55
N GLU A 349 -42.68 -13.20 -46.80
CA GLU A 349 -42.14 -14.54 -47.10
C GLU A 349 -40.62 -14.68 -46.86
N ILE A 350 -39.89 -13.58 -46.68
CA ILE A 350 -38.43 -13.60 -46.49
C ILE A 350 -38.04 -13.64 -45.00
N PHE A 351 -38.85 -13.09 -44.09
CA PHE A 351 -38.50 -13.00 -42.67
C PHE A 351 -38.85 -14.25 -41.84
N ASP A 352 -39.83 -15.05 -42.24
CA ASP A 352 -40.16 -16.29 -41.52
C ASP A 352 -39.11 -17.40 -41.72
N ASN A 353 -38.34 -17.36 -42.82
CA ASN A 353 -37.26 -18.32 -43.06
C ASN A 353 -36.01 -18.06 -42.20
N ALA A 354 -35.79 -16.82 -41.72
CA ALA A 354 -34.62 -16.49 -40.89
C ALA A 354 -34.79 -16.87 -39.40
N LYS A 355 -36.01 -17.19 -38.95
CA LYS A 355 -36.29 -17.54 -37.55
C LYS A 355 -36.03 -19.01 -37.22
N TYR A 356 -35.77 -19.86 -38.23
CA TYR A 356 -35.65 -21.31 -38.07
C TYR A 356 -34.20 -21.85 -37.97
N GLU A 357 -33.16 -21.03 -38.18
CA GLU A 357 -31.76 -21.50 -38.10
C GLU A 357 -31.06 -21.27 -36.74
N GLY A 358 -31.78 -20.78 -35.71
CA GLY A 358 -31.21 -20.45 -34.41
C GLY A 358 -31.28 -21.53 -33.32
N LYS A 359 -31.84 -22.71 -33.60
CA LYS A 359 -31.97 -23.80 -32.63
C LYS A 359 -31.60 -25.13 -33.26
N ASP A 360 -30.31 -25.41 -33.37
CA ASP A 360 -29.77 -26.74 -33.11
C ASP A 360 -28.24 -26.72 -33.21
N LYS A 361 -27.59 -26.92 -32.05
CA LYS A 361 -26.39 -27.75 -31.87
C LYS A 361 -26.01 -27.78 -30.39
N ASN A 362 -26.75 -28.61 -29.65
CA ASN A 362 -26.10 -29.51 -28.70
C ASN A 362 -25.29 -30.53 -29.50
N LEU A 363 -23.99 -30.66 -29.24
CA LEU A 363 -23.25 -31.86 -29.58
C LEU A 363 -22.12 -32.02 -28.55
N ASN A 364 -22.30 -33.04 -27.71
CA ASN A 364 -21.25 -33.69 -26.94
C ASN A 364 -20.05 -34.00 -27.85
N GLN A 365 -18.87 -33.58 -27.41
CA GLN A 365 -17.64 -34.37 -27.42
C GLN A 365 -16.65 -33.82 -26.39
#